data_AF-A0A916H304-F1
#
_entry.id   AF-A0A916H304-F1
#
_cell.length_a   1.000
_cell.length_b   1.000
_cell.length_c   1.000
_cell.angle_alpha   90.00
_cell.angle_beta   90.00
_cell.angle_gamma   90.00
#
_symmetry.space_group_name_H-M   'P 1'
#
loop_
_entity.id
_entity.type
_entity.pdbx_description
1 polymer ?
#
loop_
_entity_poly.entity_id
_entity_poly.type
_entity_poly.pdbx_seq_one_letter_code
_entity_poly.pdbx_strand_id
1 'polypeptide(L)'
;LEFGADILPSDIVITRSSTDLVLAIAGTSDRVTVRSFFDSDGNGGYELEQIRFANGITWDKAAVKALAIAGNDTAQTITGYASADVINAAGGNDYVSAGAGADTVDGGAGADTLYGGDGNDTVSGGADNDYVFGDNGNDVLNGGAGNDTLLGGVGNDTYWLSRGYGNDTIQENDATAGNTDLARFDTGIALDQLWFRHVGNNLEVSIIGTSDKFTIQNWYSGSAYHVEQFRTADNRLLLDSQVENLVQAMAAFSPPAAGQTTLPQNYQDALSPVIAANWQ
;
A
#
# COMPACT_ATOMS: atom_id res chain seq x y z
N LEU A 1 -24.34 27.52 5.57
CA LEU A 1 -23.26 28.48 5.21
C LEU A 1 -23.49 28.94 3.77
N GLU A 2 -23.29 30.22 3.45
CA GLU A 2 -23.41 30.72 2.07
C GLU A 2 -22.21 31.61 1.73
N PHE A 3 -21.56 31.33 0.60
CA PHE A 3 -20.43 32.10 0.09
C PHE A 3 -20.89 33.21 -0.86
N GLY A 4 -20.17 34.33 -0.87
CA GLY A 4 -20.44 35.46 -1.75
C GLY A 4 -20.24 35.14 -3.24
N ALA A 5 -20.73 36.02 -4.11
CA ALA A 5 -20.78 35.77 -5.56
C ALA A 5 -19.41 35.60 -6.24
N ASP A 6 -18.36 36.14 -5.65
CA ASP A 6 -16.99 36.08 -6.17
C ASP A 6 -16.22 34.83 -5.70
N ILE A 7 -16.87 33.93 -4.94
CA ILE A 7 -16.26 32.69 -4.44
C ILE A 7 -16.98 31.51 -5.10
N LEU A 8 -16.25 30.77 -5.93
CA LEU A 8 -16.71 29.55 -6.57
C LEU A 8 -16.35 28.32 -5.72
N PRO A 9 -17.03 27.17 -5.92
CA PRO A 9 -16.66 25.92 -5.26
C PRO A 9 -15.21 25.51 -5.48
N SER A 10 -14.66 25.77 -6.67
CA SER A 10 -13.25 25.49 -7.01
C SER A 10 -12.25 26.35 -6.25
N ASP A 11 -12.69 27.46 -5.67
CA ASP A 11 -11.83 28.35 -4.89
C ASP A 11 -11.69 27.88 -3.44
N ILE A 12 -12.48 26.87 -3.03
CA ILE A 12 -12.51 26.37 -1.66
C ILE A 12 -11.69 25.10 -1.52
N VAL A 13 -10.71 25.14 -0.62
CA VAL A 13 -10.00 23.96 -0.12
C VAL A 13 -10.69 23.51 1.17
N ILE A 14 -11.12 22.25 1.20
CA ILE A 14 -11.67 21.60 2.39
C ILE A 14 -10.55 20.82 3.08
N THR A 15 -10.39 21.03 4.38
CA THR A 15 -9.55 20.17 5.20
C THR A 15 -10.25 19.82 6.52
N ARG A 16 -9.85 18.68 7.08
CA ARG A 16 -10.20 18.28 8.44
C ARG A 16 -9.06 18.67 9.38
N SER A 17 -9.40 19.32 10.49
CA SER A 17 -8.46 19.60 11.58
C SER A 17 -9.02 19.01 12.87
N SER A 18 -8.53 17.82 13.25
CA SER A 18 -9.14 17.01 14.33
C SER A 18 -10.64 16.73 14.04
N THR A 19 -11.57 17.31 14.79
CA THR A 19 -13.01 17.19 14.53
C THR A 19 -13.60 18.41 13.80
N ASP A 20 -12.79 19.43 13.50
CA ASP A 20 -13.25 20.65 12.86
C ASP A 20 -13.17 20.55 11.33
N LEU A 21 -14.19 21.09 10.65
CA LEU A 21 -14.17 21.34 9.21
C LEU A 21 -13.58 22.72 8.95
N VAL A 22 -12.58 22.79 8.08
CA VAL A 22 -11.97 24.05 7.63
C VAL A 22 -12.26 24.23 6.14
N LEU A 23 -12.84 25.39 5.81
CA LEU A 23 -13.10 25.85 4.46
C LEU A 23 -12.20 27.05 4.21
N ALA A 24 -11.11 26.87 3.46
CA ALA A 24 -10.16 27.93 3.15
C ALA A 24 -10.30 28.40 1.71
N ILE A 25 -10.09 29.69 1.44
CA ILE A 25 -10.02 30.20 0.07
C ILE A 25 -8.60 29.98 -0.45
N ALA A 26 -8.47 29.28 -1.57
CA ALA A 26 -7.18 28.97 -2.19
C ALA A 26 -6.36 30.24 -2.44
N GLY A 27 -5.09 30.22 -2.02
CA GLY A 27 -4.17 31.35 -2.21
C GLY A 27 -4.36 32.52 -1.24
N THR A 28 -5.24 32.42 -0.22
CA THR A 28 -5.41 33.45 0.81
C THR A 28 -5.28 32.87 2.23
N SER A 29 -5.30 33.74 3.25
CA SER A 29 -5.37 33.33 4.66
C SER A 29 -6.79 33.15 5.18
N ASP A 30 -7.79 33.49 4.36
CA ASP A 30 -9.20 33.53 4.75
C ASP A 30 -9.74 32.10 4.86
N ARG A 31 -10.39 31.83 5.99
CA ARG A 31 -10.97 30.53 6.28
C ARG A 31 -12.17 30.64 7.20
N VAL A 32 -13.09 29.70 7.03
CA VAL A 32 -14.20 29.44 7.95
C VAL A 32 -13.96 28.09 8.62
N THR A 33 -14.08 28.04 9.94
CA THR A 33 -13.98 26.80 10.71
C THR A 33 -15.33 26.47 11.32
N VAL A 34 -15.85 25.29 10.98
CA VAL A 34 -17.06 24.72 11.59
C VAL A 34 -16.60 23.70 12.62
N ARG A 35 -16.78 24.05 13.89
CA ARG A 35 -16.25 23.24 14.99
C ARG A 35 -17.01 21.93 15.14
N SER A 36 -16.27 20.87 15.44
CA SER A 36 -16.81 19.54 15.74
C SER A 36 -17.67 18.94 14.63
N PHE A 37 -17.55 19.43 13.39
CA PHE A 37 -18.29 18.92 12.24
C PHE A 37 -18.04 17.43 12.00
N PHE A 38 -16.81 16.95 12.23
CA PHE A 38 -16.43 15.54 12.09
C PHE A 38 -16.52 14.76 13.41
N ASP A 39 -17.14 15.30 14.46
CA ASP A 39 -17.42 14.54 15.66
C ASP A 39 -18.29 13.31 15.32
N SER A 40 -17.84 12.12 15.75
CA SER A 40 -18.44 10.83 15.35
C SER A 40 -18.61 10.70 13.82
N ASP A 41 -17.58 11.06 13.04
CA ASP A 41 -17.56 11.08 11.56
C ASP A 41 -18.67 11.92 10.93
N GLY A 42 -19.05 12.96 11.66
CA GLY A 42 -20.12 13.88 11.35
C GLY A 42 -21.51 13.40 11.75
N ASN A 43 -21.65 12.23 12.36
CA ASN A 43 -22.93 11.77 12.92
C ASN A 43 -23.24 12.35 14.32
N GLY A 44 -22.37 13.22 14.83
CA GLY A 44 -22.66 14.04 16.00
C GLY A 44 -23.75 15.10 15.75
N GLY A 45 -24.14 15.82 16.80
CA GLY A 45 -25.18 16.86 16.70
C GLY A 45 -24.71 18.20 16.12
N TYR A 46 -23.48 18.30 15.61
CA TYR A 46 -22.84 19.54 15.16
C TYR A 46 -22.85 19.68 13.64
N GLU A 47 -24.01 19.48 13.05
CA GLU A 47 -24.15 19.39 11.60
C GLU A 47 -24.11 20.77 10.94
N LEU A 48 -23.51 20.80 9.75
CA LEU A 48 -23.74 21.84 8.76
C LEU A 48 -24.62 21.22 7.67
N GLU A 49 -25.87 21.65 7.58
CA GLU A 49 -26.85 21.01 6.69
C GLU A 49 -26.54 21.30 5.22
N GLN A 50 -26.02 22.49 4.93
CA GLN A 50 -25.70 22.89 3.57
C GLN A 50 -24.68 24.03 3.49
N ILE A 51 -23.77 23.91 2.52
CA ILE A 51 -22.95 25.01 1.98
C ILE A 51 -23.55 25.41 0.64
N ARG A 52 -23.78 26.71 0.44
CA ARG A 52 -24.37 27.27 -0.79
C ARG A 52 -23.40 28.24 -1.44
N PHE A 53 -23.38 28.22 -2.77
CA PHE A 53 -22.64 29.16 -3.60
C PHE A 53 -23.61 29.96 -4.46
N ALA A 54 -23.26 31.20 -4.78
CA ALA A 54 -24.14 32.09 -5.55
C ALA A 54 -24.45 31.58 -6.98
N ASN A 55 -23.61 30.68 -7.52
CA ASN A 55 -23.83 30.02 -8.81
C ASN A 55 -24.89 28.90 -8.75
N GLY A 56 -25.52 28.68 -7.59
CA GLY A 56 -26.55 27.66 -7.37
C GLY A 56 -26.01 26.29 -6.98
N ILE A 57 -24.69 26.10 -6.95
CA ILE A 57 -24.08 24.87 -6.43
C ILE A 57 -24.29 24.79 -4.92
N THR A 58 -24.60 23.60 -4.44
CA THR A 58 -24.71 23.31 -3.02
C THR A 58 -23.96 22.06 -2.65
N TRP A 59 -23.28 22.08 -1.51
CA TRP A 59 -22.73 20.88 -0.89
C TRP A 59 -23.55 20.52 0.34
N ASP A 60 -23.99 19.27 0.37
CA ASP A 60 -24.54 18.65 1.57
C ASP A 60 -23.40 18.01 2.39
N LYS A 61 -23.77 17.41 3.53
CA LYS A 61 -22.82 16.72 4.42
C LYS A 61 -22.02 15.62 3.70
N ALA A 62 -22.66 14.84 2.82
CA ALA A 62 -21.98 13.76 2.10
C ALA A 62 -20.94 14.31 1.13
N ALA A 63 -21.28 15.36 0.38
CA ALA A 63 -20.34 16.05 -0.50
C ALA A 63 -19.17 16.66 0.28
N VAL A 64 -19.42 17.28 1.44
CA VAL A 64 -18.35 17.83 2.29
C VAL A 64 -17.41 16.74 2.80
N LYS A 65 -17.94 15.59 3.24
CA LYS A 65 -17.12 14.45 3.67
C LYS A 65 -16.24 13.93 2.52
N ALA A 66 -16.82 13.70 1.35
CA ALA A 66 -16.07 13.23 0.19
C ALA A 66 -14.94 14.20 -0.21
N LEU A 67 -15.21 15.51 -0.17
CA LEU A 67 -14.19 16.53 -0.48
C LEU A 67 -13.11 16.66 0.60
N ALA A 68 -13.39 16.27 1.85
CA ALA A 68 -12.44 16.36 2.95
C ALA A 68 -11.36 15.27 2.95
N ILE A 69 -11.59 14.19 2.21
CA ILE A 69 -10.65 13.07 2.03
C ILE A 69 -10.08 13.02 0.61
N ALA A 70 -10.37 14.02 -0.23
CA ALA A 70 -9.84 14.12 -1.58
C ALA A 70 -8.45 14.77 -1.56
N GLY A 71 -7.47 14.04 -2.08
CA GLY A 71 -6.09 14.50 -2.23
C GLY A 71 -5.89 15.58 -3.29
N ASN A 72 -4.68 16.13 -3.36
CA ASN A 72 -4.21 17.03 -4.40
C ASN A 72 -2.67 16.92 -4.51
N ASP A 73 -2.04 17.66 -5.44
CA ASP A 73 -0.59 17.56 -5.71
C ASP A 73 0.32 18.20 -4.62
N THR A 74 -0.16 18.37 -3.39
CA THR A 74 0.61 18.91 -2.26
C THR A 74 0.47 18.01 -1.05
N ALA A 75 1.51 17.98 -0.21
CA ALA A 75 1.51 17.18 1.02
C ALA A 75 0.30 17.48 1.93
N GLN A 76 -0.45 16.44 2.25
CA GLN A 76 -1.69 16.45 3.00
C GLN A 76 -1.63 15.55 4.23
N THR A 77 -2.56 15.81 5.14
CA THR A 77 -2.93 14.88 6.21
C THR A 77 -4.40 14.54 6.01
N ILE A 78 -4.67 13.29 5.64
CA ILE A 78 -6.01 12.80 5.34
C ILE A 78 -6.43 11.82 6.44
N THR A 79 -7.63 12.00 6.97
CA THR A 79 -8.24 11.08 7.94
C THR A 79 -9.61 10.69 7.43
N GLY A 80 -9.76 9.42 7.08
CA GLY A 80 -11.03 8.82 6.70
C GLY A 80 -11.97 8.65 7.89
N TYR A 81 -12.88 7.70 7.75
CA TYR A 81 -14.03 7.49 8.60
C TYR A 81 -14.08 6.02 9.07
N ALA A 82 -15.05 5.69 9.92
CA ALA A 82 -15.31 4.31 10.33
C ALA A 82 -16.10 3.49 9.30
N SER A 83 -16.23 3.98 8.07
CA SER A 83 -16.91 3.32 6.95
C SER A 83 -15.93 3.14 5.81
N ALA A 84 -16.16 2.14 4.97
CA ALA A 84 -15.39 1.94 3.74
C ALA A 84 -15.25 3.24 2.92
N ASP A 85 -14.01 3.69 2.79
CA ASP A 85 -13.61 4.91 2.12
C ASP A 85 -12.79 4.64 0.85
N VAL A 86 -12.80 5.60 -0.06
CA VAL A 86 -11.93 5.62 -1.24
C VAL A 86 -11.13 6.91 -1.18
N ILE A 87 -9.83 6.77 -0.92
CA ILE A 87 -8.90 7.88 -0.71
C ILE A 87 -7.87 7.84 -1.84
N ASN A 88 -7.73 8.95 -2.54
CA ASN A 88 -6.63 9.19 -3.47
C ASN A 88 -5.93 10.46 -2.98
N ALA A 89 -4.68 10.32 -2.50
CA ALA A 89 -3.89 11.43 -1.96
C ALA A 89 -3.20 12.24 -3.08
N ALA A 90 -3.12 11.67 -4.28
CA ALA A 90 -2.66 12.27 -5.53
C ALA A 90 -1.16 12.54 -5.58
N GLY A 91 -0.66 13.60 -4.95
CA GLY A 91 0.78 13.79 -4.95
C GLY A 91 1.28 14.74 -3.87
N GLY A 92 2.59 14.73 -3.65
CA GLY A 92 3.16 15.27 -2.43
C GLY A 92 3.49 14.14 -1.47
N ASN A 93 3.96 14.49 -0.27
CA ASN A 93 4.30 13.50 0.73
C ASN A 93 3.16 13.47 1.74
N ASP A 94 2.27 12.50 1.60
CA ASP A 94 1.01 12.45 2.30
C ASP A 94 1.07 11.59 3.55
N TYR A 95 0.25 11.95 4.53
CA TYR A 95 -0.05 11.12 5.68
C TYR A 95 -1.53 10.76 5.64
N VAL A 96 -1.84 9.49 5.38
CA VAL A 96 -3.22 9.00 5.26
C VAL A 96 -3.50 7.98 6.37
N SER A 97 -4.60 8.19 7.09
CA SER A 97 -5.20 7.19 7.97
C SER A 97 -6.63 6.95 7.50
N ALA A 98 -6.90 5.78 6.91
CA ALA A 98 -8.21 5.50 6.31
C ALA A 98 -9.28 5.21 7.38
N GLY A 99 -8.90 4.49 8.43
CA GLY A 99 -9.69 4.44 9.66
C GLY A 99 -10.20 3.04 9.93
N ALA A 100 -11.51 2.85 9.89
CA ALA A 100 -12.09 1.52 9.97
C ALA A 100 -13.02 1.31 8.77
N GLY A 101 -13.14 0.09 8.28
CA GLY A 101 -13.91 -0.14 7.07
C GLY A 101 -13.24 -1.17 6.18
N ALA A 102 -13.58 -1.16 4.91
CA ALA A 102 -12.79 -1.88 3.92
C ALA A 102 -12.39 -0.81 2.92
N ASP A 103 -11.24 -0.22 3.17
CA ASP A 103 -10.81 1.03 2.57
C ASP A 103 -9.98 0.76 1.32
N THR A 104 -10.03 1.70 0.37
CA THR A 104 -9.14 1.73 -0.78
C THR A 104 -8.34 3.01 -0.74
N VAL A 105 -7.03 2.89 -0.63
CA VAL A 105 -6.10 4.01 -0.49
C VAL A 105 -5.07 3.97 -1.61
N ASP A 106 -4.88 5.10 -2.27
CA ASP A 106 -3.84 5.34 -3.28
C ASP A 106 -3.07 6.60 -2.88
N GLY A 107 -1.79 6.45 -2.50
CA GLY A 107 -0.91 7.57 -2.12
C GLY A 107 -0.59 8.46 -3.32
N GLY A 108 -0.25 7.83 -4.45
CA GLY A 108 -0.02 8.54 -5.71
C GLY A 108 1.46 8.83 -5.87
N ALA A 109 1.86 10.10 -5.99
CA ALA A 109 3.26 10.45 -6.25
C ALA A 109 3.89 11.20 -5.07
N GLY A 110 4.98 10.68 -4.53
CA GLY A 110 5.75 11.28 -3.46
C GLY A 110 5.96 10.28 -2.34
N ALA A 111 6.70 10.66 -1.29
CA ALA A 111 7.04 9.72 -0.24
C ALA A 111 5.94 9.72 0.84
N ASP A 112 5.05 8.74 0.76
CA ASP A 112 3.81 8.68 1.53
C ASP A 112 3.92 7.80 2.77
N THR A 113 3.02 8.04 3.72
CA THR A 113 2.79 7.17 4.88
C THR A 113 1.29 6.86 4.96
N LEU A 114 0.94 5.61 4.68
CA LEU A 114 -0.43 5.17 4.47
C LEU A 114 -0.80 4.08 5.49
N TYR A 115 -1.88 4.30 6.24
CA TYR A 115 -2.46 3.33 7.16
C TYR A 115 -3.86 2.94 6.67
N GLY A 116 -4.07 1.65 6.40
CA GLY A 116 -5.40 1.07 6.15
C GLY A 116 -6.27 1.18 7.40
N GLY A 117 -5.85 0.50 8.46
CA GLY A 117 -6.48 0.61 9.77
C GLY A 117 -7.25 -0.67 10.12
N ASP A 118 -8.48 -0.52 10.62
CA ASP A 118 -9.30 -1.68 11.00
C ASP A 118 -10.17 -2.15 9.81
N GLY A 119 -9.90 -3.33 9.30
CA GLY A 119 -10.72 -4.08 8.35
C GLY A 119 -9.89 -4.56 7.17
N ASN A 120 -10.54 -4.95 6.07
CA ASN A 120 -9.80 -5.56 4.94
C ASN A 120 -9.56 -4.50 3.88
N ASP A 121 -8.35 -3.95 3.86
CA ASP A 121 -8.01 -2.77 3.09
C ASP A 121 -7.23 -3.11 1.83
N THR A 122 -7.25 -2.17 0.88
CA THR A 122 -6.38 -2.18 -0.30
C THR A 122 -5.59 -0.89 -0.32
N VAL A 123 -4.27 -0.98 -0.10
CA VAL A 123 -3.40 0.19 0.05
C VAL A 123 -2.29 0.14 -1.00
N SER A 124 -2.21 1.18 -1.82
CA SER A 124 -1.18 1.40 -2.82
C SER A 124 -0.33 2.62 -2.45
N GLY A 125 0.99 2.45 -2.33
CA GLY A 125 1.94 3.56 -2.14
C GLY A 125 1.95 4.47 -3.36
N GLY A 126 2.33 3.90 -4.51
CA GLY A 126 2.26 4.60 -5.79
C GLY A 126 3.65 4.76 -6.40
N ALA A 127 4.19 5.96 -6.39
CA ALA A 127 5.53 6.26 -6.88
C ALA A 127 6.35 6.95 -5.80
N ASP A 128 7.68 6.73 -5.85
CA ASP A 128 8.65 7.10 -4.81
C ASP A 128 8.63 6.11 -3.64
N ASN A 129 9.30 6.41 -2.51
CA ASN A 129 9.50 5.42 -1.45
C ASN A 129 8.46 5.62 -0.35
N ASP A 130 7.61 4.61 -0.16
CA ASP A 130 6.44 4.69 0.69
C ASP A 130 6.54 3.81 1.94
N TYR A 131 5.78 4.21 2.96
CA TYR A 131 5.45 3.37 4.10
C TYR A 131 3.97 2.99 4.03
N VAL A 132 3.70 1.70 3.87
CA VAL A 132 2.37 1.15 3.66
C VAL A 132 2.06 0.15 4.77
N PHE A 133 1.02 0.46 5.56
CA PHE A 133 0.55 -0.34 6.68
C PHE A 133 -0.88 -0.82 6.42
N GLY A 134 -1.13 -2.13 6.50
CA GLY A 134 -2.48 -2.70 6.49
C GLY A 134 -3.19 -2.53 7.83
N ASP A 135 -2.44 -2.76 8.92
CA ASP A 135 -2.88 -2.76 10.31
C ASP A 135 -3.71 -4.01 10.69
N ASN A 136 -5.02 -3.93 10.87
CA ASN A 136 -5.84 -5.05 11.36
C ASN A 136 -6.79 -5.54 10.28
N GLY A 137 -6.58 -6.75 9.75
CA GLY A 137 -7.49 -7.40 8.83
C GLY A 137 -6.74 -8.16 7.77
N ASN A 138 -7.44 -8.58 6.72
CA ASN A 138 -6.77 -9.25 5.60
C ASN A 138 -6.55 -8.22 4.50
N ASP A 139 -5.34 -7.69 4.43
CA ASP A 139 -5.03 -6.51 3.63
C ASP A 139 -4.35 -6.86 2.31
N VAL A 140 -4.48 -5.96 1.34
CA VAL A 140 -3.80 -6.03 0.05
C VAL A 140 -2.90 -4.82 -0.08
N LEU A 141 -1.59 -5.05 0.00
CA LEU A 141 -0.57 -4.00 -0.03
C LEU A 141 0.22 -4.02 -1.32
N ASN A 142 0.39 -2.85 -1.91
CA ASN A 142 1.17 -2.62 -3.11
C ASN A 142 2.07 -1.41 -2.90
N GLY A 143 3.39 -1.61 -2.86
CA GLY A 143 4.33 -0.47 -2.77
C GLY A 143 4.25 0.43 -4.00
N GLY A 144 4.17 -0.18 -5.19
CA GLY A 144 4.25 0.54 -6.44
C GLY A 144 5.72 0.72 -6.85
N ALA A 145 6.06 1.83 -7.49
CA ALA A 145 7.41 2.08 -7.99
C ALA A 145 8.24 2.83 -6.94
N GLY A 146 9.21 2.17 -6.32
CA GLY A 146 9.85 2.78 -5.17
C GLY A 146 10.92 1.91 -4.54
N ASN A 147 11.16 2.14 -3.26
CA ASN A 147 11.79 1.15 -2.40
C ASN A 147 10.97 1.21 -1.12
N ASP A 148 9.92 0.41 -1.10
CA ASP A 148 8.83 0.62 -0.17
C ASP A 148 8.99 -0.24 1.07
N THR A 149 8.36 0.18 2.16
CA THR A 149 8.23 -0.64 3.37
C THR A 149 6.77 -1.02 3.55
N LEU A 150 6.49 -2.32 3.47
CA LEU A 150 5.16 -2.88 3.59
C LEU A 150 5.05 -3.65 4.91
N LEU A 151 4.05 -3.32 5.73
CA LEU A 151 3.64 -4.08 6.90
C LEU A 151 2.16 -4.45 6.74
N GLY A 152 1.88 -5.74 6.56
CA GLY A 152 0.50 -6.27 6.57
C GLY A 152 -0.16 -5.98 7.91
N GLY A 153 0.43 -6.51 8.98
CA GLY A 153 -0.10 -6.34 10.33
C GLY A 153 -0.77 -7.63 10.76
N VAL A 154 -1.93 -7.57 11.41
CA VAL A 154 -2.63 -8.76 11.90
C VAL A 154 -3.62 -9.24 10.86
N GLY A 155 -3.47 -10.48 10.40
CA GLY A 155 -4.44 -11.13 9.52
C GLY A 155 -3.77 -11.96 8.45
N ASN A 156 -4.41 -12.11 7.29
CA ASN A 156 -3.87 -12.83 6.15
C ASN A 156 -3.64 -11.82 5.02
N ASP A 157 -2.41 -11.34 4.91
CA ASP A 157 -2.09 -10.20 4.08
C ASP A 157 -1.53 -10.62 2.73
N THR A 158 -1.75 -9.79 1.72
CA THR A 158 -1.26 -10.00 0.36
C THR A 158 -0.39 -8.85 -0.08
N TYR A 159 0.88 -9.14 -0.34
CA TYR A 159 1.85 -8.19 -0.87
C TYR A 159 1.99 -8.37 -2.38
N TRP A 160 1.85 -7.30 -3.15
CA TRP A 160 2.02 -7.32 -4.60
C TRP A 160 3.42 -6.96 -5.02
N LEU A 161 3.93 -7.71 -5.99
CA LEU A 161 5.29 -7.56 -6.49
C LEU A 161 5.30 -7.64 -8.01
N SER A 162 5.91 -6.64 -8.63
CA SER A 162 6.00 -6.55 -10.08
C SER A 162 7.36 -6.04 -10.55
N ARG A 163 7.53 -5.97 -11.87
CA ARG A 163 8.72 -5.33 -12.47
C ARG A 163 8.55 -3.82 -12.41
N GLY A 164 9.63 -3.11 -12.11
CA GLY A 164 9.63 -1.66 -11.93
C GLY A 164 9.18 -1.21 -10.54
N TYR A 165 9.00 -2.14 -9.60
CA TYR A 165 8.64 -1.81 -8.21
C TYR A 165 9.86 -1.45 -7.36
N GLY A 166 11.06 -1.79 -7.81
CA GLY A 166 12.30 -1.44 -7.12
C GLY A 166 12.63 -2.40 -5.97
N ASN A 167 13.12 -1.89 -4.84
CA ASN A 167 13.65 -2.73 -3.76
C ASN A 167 12.79 -2.65 -2.50
N ASP A 168 11.73 -3.45 -2.45
CA ASP A 168 10.76 -3.39 -1.36
C ASP A 168 11.19 -4.23 -0.16
N THR A 169 10.70 -3.86 1.01
CA THR A 169 10.87 -4.58 2.26
C THR A 169 9.53 -4.93 2.86
N ILE A 170 9.27 -6.22 3.06
CA ILE A 170 8.14 -6.71 3.84
C ILE A 170 8.62 -6.93 5.27
N GLN A 171 7.89 -6.38 6.24
CA GLN A 171 8.13 -6.63 7.65
C GLN A 171 6.93 -7.37 8.22
N GLU A 172 7.05 -8.70 8.29
CA GLU A 172 6.08 -9.51 8.99
C GLU A 172 6.27 -9.43 10.50
N ASN A 173 5.16 -9.34 11.22
CA ASN A 173 5.17 -9.32 12.68
C ASN A 173 3.98 -10.05 13.31
N ASP A 174 3.15 -10.74 12.51
CA ASP A 174 2.05 -11.53 13.02
C ASP A 174 2.50 -12.95 13.40
N ALA A 175 2.34 -13.28 14.67
CA ALA A 175 2.60 -14.62 15.20
C ALA A 175 1.29 -15.43 15.38
N THR A 176 0.16 -14.92 14.89
CA THR A 176 -1.15 -15.54 15.07
C THR A 176 -1.24 -16.86 14.32
N ALA A 177 -1.38 -17.94 15.07
CA ALA A 177 -1.39 -19.29 14.50
C ALA A 177 -2.57 -19.50 13.55
N GLY A 178 -2.27 -19.91 12.31
CA GLY A 178 -3.26 -20.24 11.28
C GLY A 178 -3.51 -19.11 10.29
N ASN A 179 -2.97 -17.92 10.53
CA ASN A 179 -2.85 -16.89 9.50
C ASN A 179 -1.81 -17.32 8.45
N THR A 180 -2.03 -16.89 7.21
CA THR A 180 -1.19 -17.18 6.05
C THR A 180 -1.09 -15.96 5.17
N ASP A 181 0.12 -15.42 5.09
CA ASP A 181 0.43 -14.28 4.25
C ASP A 181 0.90 -14.72 2.86
N LEU A 182 0.70 -13.83 1.90
CA LEU A 182 0.89 -14.11 0.48
C LEU A 182 1.74 -13.04 -0.21
N ALA A 183 2.91 -13.44 -0.70
CA ALA A 183 3.65 -12.70 -1.71
C ALA A 183 3.11 -13.05 -3.11
N ARG A 184 2.49 -12.09 -3.79
CA ARG A 184 1.86 -12.23 -5.10
C ARG A 184 2.73 -11.63 -6.19
N PHE A 185 3.20 -12.48 -7.11
CA PHE A 185 3.89 -12.02 -8.30
C PHE A 185 2.92 -11.73 -9.44
N ASP A 186 3.12 -10.58 -10.04
CA ASP A 186 2.28 -10.06 -11.11
C ASP A 186 2.45 -10.83 -12.43
N THR A 187 1.62 -10.50 -13.42
CA THR A 187 1.70 -11.15 -14.74
C THR A 187 3.05 -10.92 -15.42
N GLY A 188 3.55 -11.92 -16.14
CA GLY A 188 4.82 -11.81 -16.87
C GLY A 188 6.08 -12.06 -16.03
N ILE A 189 5.94 -12.51 -14.78
CA ILE A 189 7.03 -13.03 -13.95
C ILE A 189 6.92 -14.55 -13.90
N ALA A 190 7.82 -15.25 -14.60
CA ALA A 190 7.89 -16.70 -14.59
C ALA A 190 8.73 -17.24 -13.41
N LEU A 191 8.51 -18.50 -13.04
CA LEU A 191 9.18 -19.14 -11.90
C LEU A 191 10.71 -19.15 -12.01
N ASP A 192 11.21 -19.35 -13.23
CA ASP A 192 12.64 -19.35 -13.55
C ASP A 192 13.25 -17.95 -13.65
N GLN A 193 12.44 -16.91 -13.45
CA GLN A 193 12.88 -15.52 -13.32
C GLN A 193 12.98 -15.07 -11.86
N LEU A 194 12.63 -15.92 -10.89
CA LEU A 194 12.76 -15.61 -9.48
C LEU A 194 14.05 -16.19 -8.91
N TRP A 195 14.80 -15.38 -8.18
CA TRP A 195 16.06 -15.78 -7.56
C TRP A 195 16.05 -15.52 -6.05
N PHE A 196 16.01 -16.60 -5.28
CA PHE A 196 15.92 -16.62 -3.82
C PHE A 196 17.31 -16.67 -3.18
N ARG A 197 17.53 -15.85 -2.15
CA ARG A 197 18.80 -15.76 -1.42
C ARG A 197 18.59 -15.54 0.07
N HIS A 198 19.43 -16.20 0.86
CA HIS A 198 19.63 -15.88 2.26
C HIS A 198 20.67 -14.76 2.38
N VAL A 199 20.28 -13.61 2.95
CA VAL A 199 21.19 -12.47 3.17
C VAL A 199 21.03 -11.93 4.59
N GLY A 200 22.04 -12.11 5.43
CA GLY A 200 21.93 -11.74 6.85
C GLY A 200 20.85 -12.58 7.52
N ASN A 201 19.83 -11.95 8.10
CA ASN A 201 18.64 -12.63 8.63
C ASN A 201 17.44 -12.59 7.68
N ASN A 202 17.60 -12.06 6.47
CA ASN A 202 16.51 -11.79 5.54
C ASN A 202 16.47 -12.81 4.41
N LEU A 203 15.27 -13.02 3.87
CA LEU A 203 15.08 -13.65 2.58
C LEU A 203 15.00 -12.55 1.52
N GLU A 204 15.93 -12.55 0.57
CA GLU A 204 15.84 -11.73 -0.64
C GLU A 204 15.31 -12.58 -1.79
N VAL A 205 14.37 -12.03 -2.55
CA VAL A 205 13.89 -12.64 -3.78
C VAL A 205 13.92 -11.57 -4.87
N SER A 206 14.70 -11.83 -5.91
CA SER A 206 14.96 -10.88 -6.99
C SER A 206 14.37 -11.35 -8.31
N ILE A 207 13.98 -10.39 -9.15
CA ILE A 207 13.49 -10.69 -10.49
C ILE A 207 14.65 -10.60 -11.48
N ILE A 208 15.01 -11.72 -12.05
CA ILE A 208 16.09 -11.86 -13.02
C ILE A 208 15.84 -10.90 -14.21
N GLY A 209 16.89 -10.17 -14.56
CA GLY A 209 16.88 -9.18 -15.64
C GLY A 209 16.53 -7.76 -15.21
N THR A 210 16.11 -7.53 -13.97
CA THR A 210 15.84 -6.19 -13.43
C THR A 210 16.65 -5.91 -12.17
N SER A 211 16.49 -4.70 -11.62
CA SER A 211 16.92 -4.35 -10.27
C SER A 211 15.86 -4.65 -9.22
N ASP A 212 14.70 -5.17 -9.63
CA ASP A 212 13.58 -5.37 -8.71
C ASP A 212 13.88 -6.55 -7.78
N LYS A 213 13.65 -6.31 -6.49
CA LYS A 213 13.71 -7.34 -5.48
C LYS A 213 12.76 -6.99 -4.35
N PHE A 214 12.40 -8.01 -3.59
CA PHE A 214 11.79 -7.80 -2.30
C PHE A 214 12.57 -8.55 -1.23
N THR A 215 12.59 -7.94 -0.06
CA THR A 215 13.29 -8.43 1.11
C THR A 215 12.25 -8.71 2.19
N ILE A 216 12.07 -9.98 2.55
CA ILE A 216 11.29 -10.32 3.74
C ILE A 216 12.24 -10.25 4.92
N GLN A 217 12.04 -9.22 5.74
CA GLN A 217 12.92 -8.90 6.85
C GLN A 217 12.83 -9.98 7.93
N ASN A 218 13.98 -10.35 8.51
CA ASN A 218 14.06 -11.28 9.63
C ASN A 218 13.52 -12.70 9.37
N TRP A 219 13.25 -13.10 8.12
CA TRP A 219 12.83 -14.45 7.74
C TRP A 219 13.55 -15.56 8.53
N TYR A 220 14.88 -15.51 8.62
CA TYR A 220 15.67 -16.54 9.30
C TYR A 220 15.75 -16.40 10.83
N SER A 221 14.98 -15.47 11.42
CA SER A 221 14.89 -15.25 12.87
C SER A 221 13.72 -16.00 13.50
N GLY A 222 12.83 -16.61 12.71
CA GLY A 222 11.71 -17.42 13.17
C GLY A 222 10.50 -17.33 12.25
N SER A 223 9.58 -18.29 12.38
CA SER A 223 8.41 -18.38 11.50
C SER A 223 7.41 -17.23 11.63
N ALA A 224 7.47 -16.43 12.69
CA ALA A 224 6.62 -15.23 12.84
C ALA A 224 7.03 -14.05 11.94
N TYR A 225 8.11 -14.22 11.15
CA TYR A 225 8.58 -13.25 10.16
C TYR A 225 8.46 -13.80 8.73
N HIS A 226 7.79 -14.94 8.56
CA HIS A 226 7.61 -15.56 7.26
C HIS A 226 6.40 -14.97 6.58
N VAL A 227 6.49 -14.87 5.26
CA VAL A 227 5.32 -14.88 4.38
C VAL A 227 5.11 -16.35 3.99
N GLU A 228 3.98 -16.96 4.34
CA GLU A 228 3.76 -18.40 4.21
C GLU A 228 3.67 -18.87 2.76
N GLN A 229 3.21 -18.01 1.86
CA GLN A 229 2.89 -18.36 0.48
C GLN A 229 3.50 -17.40 -0.53
N PHE A 230 4.01 -17.95 -1.62
CA PHE A 230 4.43 -17.21 -2.80
C PHE A 230 3.63 -17.73 -3.98
N ARG A 231 2.99 -16.83 -4.74
CA ARG A 231 2.13 -17.25 -5.85
C ARG A 231 2.33 -16.42 -7.11
N THR A 232 2.61 -17.08 -8.23
CA THR A 232 2.67 -16.43 -9.55
C THR A 232 1.30 -16.27 -10.18
N ALA A 233 1.17 -15.36 -11.15
CA ALA A 233 -0.10 -15.05 -11.82
C ALA A 233 -0.86 -16.28 -12.38
N ASP A 234 -0.15 -17.34 -12.78
CA ASP A 234 -0.71 -18.63 -13.22
C ASP A 234 -1.08 -19.59 -12.08
N ASN A 235 -1.10 -19.09 -10.84
CA ASN A 235 -1.46 -19.74 -9.58
C ASN A 235 -0.52 -20.84 -9.08
N ARG A 236 0.70 -20.94 -9.61
CA ARG A 236 1.71 -21.83 -9.03
C ARG A 236 2.07 -21.35 -7.64
N LEU A 237 2.07 -22.26 -6.68
CA LEU A 237 2.26 -21.99 -5.26
C LEU A 237 3.60 -22.55 -4.80
N LEU A 238 4.35 -21.73 -4.07
CA LEU A 238 5.48 -22.15 -3.27
C LEU A 238 5.16 -21.83 -1.80
N LEU A 239 5.28 -22.82 -0.93
CA LEU A 239 5.13 -22.64 0.50
C LEU A 239 6.47 -22.25 1.12
N ASP A 240 6.44 -21.51 2.23
CA ASP A 240 7.61 -21.14 3.03
C ASP A 240 8.52 -22.35 3.37
N SER A 241 7.90 -23.48 3.70
CA SER A 241 8.56 -24.76 4.00
C SER A 241 9.39 -25.33 2.83
N GLN A 242 9.18 -24.82 1.62
CA GLN A 242 9.86 -25.23 0.39
C GLN A 242 10.89 -24.20 -0.09
N VAL A 243 10.86 -22.97 0.44
CA VAL A 243 11.75 -21.86 0.03
C VAL A 243 13.22 -22.24 0.20
N GLU A 244 13.57 -22.90 1.30
CA GLU A 244 14.96 -23.28 1.61
C GLU A 244 15.56 -24.21 0.53
N ASN A 245 14.74 -25.04 -0.11
CA ASN A 245 15.21 -25.90 -1.22
C ASN A 245 15.68 -25.06 -2.42
N LEU A 246 15.00 -23.94 -2.71
CA LEU A 246 15.41 -23.02 -3.78
C LEU A 246 16.65 -22.23 -3.37
N VAL A 247 16.69 -21.70 -2.15
CA VAL A 247 17.82 -20.95 -1.60
C VAL A 247 19.11 -21.78 -1.66
N GLN A 248 19.07 -23.03 -1.20
CA GLN A 248 20.24 -23.92 -1.21
C GLN A 248 20.70 -24.26 -2.63
N ALA A 249 19.78 -24.54 -3.53
CA ALA A 249 20.11 -24.84 -4.93
C ALA A 249 20.74 -23.63 -5.63
N MET A 250 20.19 -22.42 -5.39
CA MET A 250 20.67 -21.17 -5.98
C MET A 250 22.01 -20.71 -5.38
N ALA A 251 22.30 -21.04 -4.11
CA ALA A 251 23.56 -20.71 -3.46
C ALA A 251 24.80 -21.39 -4.09
N ALA A 252 24.61 -22.44 -4.89
CA ALA A 252 25.69 -23.09 -5.66
C ALA A 252 26.21 -22.24 -6.83
N PHE A 253 25.57 -21.11 -7.09
CA PHE A 253 25.77 -20.29 -8.27
C PHE A 253 26.02 -18.82 -7.92
N SER A 254 26.66 -18.10 -8.84
CA SER A 254 26.73 -16.63 -8.72
C SER A 254 25.36 -16.03 -9.02
N PRO A 255 24.88 -15.04 -8.24
CA PRO A 255 23.63 -14.37 -8.53
C PRO A 255 23.61 -13.80 -9.97
N PRO A 256 22.49 -13.90 -10.69
CA PRO A 256 22.35 -13.32 -12.01
C PRO A 256 22.66 -11.82 -11.99
N ALA A 257 23.44 -11.35 -12.96
CA ALA A 257 23.76 -9.93 -13.05
C ALA A 257 22.53 -9.11 -13.46
N ALA A 258 22.46 -7.84 -13.04
CA ALA A 258 21.43 -6.92 -13.50
C ALA A 258 21.41 -6.85 -15.04
N GLY A 259 20.21 -6.93 -15.63
CA GLY A 259 20.03 -6.98 -17.09
C GLY A 259 20.21 -8.35 -17.75
N GLN A 260 20.65 -9.38 -17.01
CA GLN A 260 20.62 -10.75 -17.52
C GLN A 260 19.18 -11.28 -17.47
N THR A 261 18.52 -11.42 -18.61
CA THR A 261 17.10 -11.84 -18.69
C THR A 261 16.91 -13.35 -18.74
N THR A 262 17.99 -14.11 -18.89
CA THR A 262 17.94 -15.58 -19.03
C THR A 262 19.15 -16.19 -18.33
N LEU A 263 18.91 -17.23 -17.54
CA LEU A 263 19.97 -17.96 -16.85
C LEU A 263 20.86 -18.74 -17.84
N PRO A 264 22.15 -18.93 -17.55
CA PRO A 264 22.99 -19.80 -18.39
C PRO A 264 22.45 -21.23 -18.41
N GLN A 265 22.68 -21.99 -19.49
CA GLN A 265 22.08 -23.34 -19.64
C GLN A 265 22.39 -24.26 -18.46
N ASN A 266 23.62 -24.23 -17.95
CA ASN A 266 24.01 -25.06 -16.80
C ASN A 266 23.28 -24.69 -15.49
N TYR A 267 22.80 -23.45 -15.35
CA TYR A 267 21.97 -23.03 -14.21
C TYR A 267 20.55 -23.57 -14.41
N GLN A 268 19.99 -23.41 -15.62
CA GLN A 268 18.66 -23.94 -15.95
C GLN A 268 18.61 -25.45 -15.73
N ASP A 269 19.57 -26.20 -16.26
CA ASP A 269 19.65 -27.67 -16.12
C ASP A 269 19.66 -28.12 -14.65
N ALA A 270 20.31 -27.35 -13.78
CA ALA A 270 20.41 -27.64 -12.35
C ALA A 270 19.18 -27.18 -11.54
N LEU A 271 18.60 -26.03 -11.87
CA LEU A 271 17.55 -25.40 -11.09
C LEU A 271 16.14 -25.80 -11.53
N SER A 272 15.90 -26.09 -12.81
CA SER A 272 14.58 -26.45 -13.32
C SER A 272 13.93 -27.63 -12.58
N PRO A 273 14.64 -28.74 -12.25
CA PRO A 273 14.06 -29.83 -11.47
C PRO A 273 13.66 -29.41 -10.04
N VAL A 274 14.46 -28.53 -9.42
CA VAL A 274 14.23 -28.02 -8.06
C VAL A 274 13.02 -27.08 -8.06
N ILE A 275 12.94 -26.17 -9.03
CA ILE A 275 11.78 -25.28 -9.22
C ILE A 275 10.52 -26.11 -9.44
N ALA A 276 10.53 -27.08 -10.36
CA ALA A 276 9.36 -27.89 -10.68
C ALA A 276 8.87 -28.78 -9.52
N ALA A 277 9.78 -29.22 -8.63
CA ALA A 277 9.42 -30.03 -7.48
C ALA A 277 8.81 -29.23 -6.32
N ASN A 278 9.14 -27.94 -6.21
CA ASN A 278 8.71 -27.09 -5.10
C ASN A 278 7.50 -26.23 -5.44
N TRP A 279 7.42 -25.71 -6.66
CA TRP A 279 6.26 -24.94 -7.12
C TRP A 279 5.16 -25.90 -7.61
N GLN A 280 3.99 -25.88 -6.98
CA GLN A 280 2.83 -26.72 -7.30
C GLN A 280 1.71 -25.92 -7.96
#